data_AF-A0AAV5WQ38-F1
#
_entry.id   AF-A0AAV5WQ38-F1
#
_cell.length_a   1.000
_cell.length_b   1.000
_cell.length_c   1.000
_cell.angle_alpha   90.00
_cell.angle_beta   90.00
_cell.angle_gamma   90.00
#
_symmetry.space_group_name_H-M   'P 1'
#
loop_
_entity.id
_entity.type
_entity.pdbx_description
1 polymer ?
#
loop_
_entity_poly.entity_id
_entity_poly.type
_entity_poly.pdbx_seq_one_letter_code
_entity_poly.pdbx_strand_id
1 'polypeptide(L)'
;VVAKYREYGDGEICLFFLAMAILGCCSMIIFAFLPNKQVSIQNIKTILLLSSNNFSLHIMMRVLVHRRILILTPFYLYIGLFFSFWISIVPTTLQFTKALAAHRFLPAYFGMSFSVGSTIMSMTTMFVSTRVKNFSFKPLACINFLVHATIYCLVISVIPKWSTVRPNDEPSLFIQPSVLPILLLGFLFGLADAANNTTRTVISSLLIPSHRQQTFGASRFYHALAASILFFASPSLNVYTYVAVLSVVLV
;
A
#
# COMPACT_ATOMS: atom_id res chain seq x y z
N VAL A 1 -36.28 -1.44 22.81
CA VAL A 1 -35.41 -1.73 21.65
C VAL A 1 -34.15 -0.90 21.82
N VAL A 2 -33.07 -1.49 22.33
CA VAL A 2 -31.80 -0.77 22.55
C VAL A 2 -31.02 -0.82 21.24
N ALA A 3 -30.89 0.32 20.56
CA ALA A 3 -30.15 0.41 19.30
C ALA A 3 -28.68 0.01 19.54
N LYS A 4 -28.27 -1.13 18.98
CA LYS A 4 -26.90 -1.68 19.08
C LYS A 4 -25.86 -0.91 18.24
N TYR A 5 -26.30 0.01 17.39
CA TYR A 5 -25.45 0.76 16.47
C TYR A 5 -25.78 2.25 16.55
N ARG A 6 -24.75 3.11 16.56
CA ARG A 6 -24.96 4.58 16.40
C ARG A 6 -25.29 4.81 14.94
N GLU A 7 -26.52 5.20 14.70
CA GLU A 7 -26.97 5.81 13.45
C GLU A 7 -26.42 7.24 13.41
N TYR A 8 -25.74 7.60 12.33
CA TYR A 8 -25.31 8.97 12.10
C TYR A 8 -26.48 9.73 11.50
N GLY A 9 -26.75 10.94 12.01
CA GLY A 9 -27.79 11.77 11.40
C GLY A 9 -27.37 12.25 10.02
N ASP A 10 -28.33 12.49 9.12
CA ASP A 10 -28.06 12.98 7.76
C ASP A 10 -27.19 14.25 7.77
N GLY A 11 -27.38 15.14 8.76
CA GLY A 11 -26.56 16.33 8.95
C GLY A 11 -25.10 16.03 9.30
N GLU A 12 -24.83 15.04 10.16
CA GLU A 12 -23.45 14.61 10.48
C GLU A 12 -22.76 14.02 9.25
N ILE A 13 -23.49 13.21 8.48
CA ILE A 13 -23.00 12.59 7.24
C ILE A 13 -22.69 13.68 6.20
N CYS A 14 -23.62 14.61 5.97
CA CYS A 14 -23.42 15.74 5.06
C CYS A 14 -22.23 16.61 5.47
N LEU A 15 -22.09 16.93 6.76
CA LEU A 15 -20.97 17.72 7.27
C LEU A 15 -19.63 17.02 7.05
N PHE A 16 -19.56 15.71 7.29
CA PHE A 16 -18.36 14.90 7.05
C PHE A 16 -17.96 14.92 5.57
N PHE A 17 -18.89 14.62 4.66
CA PHE A 17 -18.60 14.64 3.22
C PHE A 17 -18.27 16.04 2.72
N LEU A 18 -18.94 17.08 3.23
CA LEU A 18 -18.63 18.48 2.90
C LEU A 18 -17.21 18.86 3.33
N ALA A 19 -16.81 18.50 4.55
CA ALA A 19 -15.45 18.75 5.03
C ALA A 19 -14.39 18.05 4.15
N MET A 20 -14.63 16.79 3.76
CA MET A 20 -13.75 16.07 2.83
C MET A 20 -13.71 16.71 1.44
N ALA A 21 -14.85 17.19 0.93
CA ALA A 21 -14.92 17.88 -0.36
C ALA A 21 -14.17 19.22 -0.33
N ILE A 22 -14.34 20.02 0.73
CA ILE A 22 -13.60 21.30 0.92
C ILE A 22 -12.10 21.02 0.95
N LEU A 23 -11.64 20.04 1.73
CA LEU A 23 -10.23 19.66 1.79
C LEU A 23 -9.68 19.26 0.41
N GLY A 24 -10.45 18.47 -0.36
CA GLY A 24 -10.11 18.10 -1.73
C GLY A 24 -10.00 19.30 -2.67
N CYS A 25 -10.98 20.22 -2.63
CA CYS A 25 -10.97 21.45 -3.40
C CYS A 25 -9.75 22.32 -3.05
N CYS A 26 -9.47 22.53 -1.76
CA CYS A 26 -8.29 23.25 -1.31
C CYS A 26 -6.99 22.61 -1.84
N SER A 27 -6.86 21.28 -1.78
CA SER A 27 -5.70 20.57 -2.32
C SER A 27 -5.53 20.80 -3.83
N MET A 28 -6.61 20.77 -4.60
CA MET A 28 -6.58 21.00 -6.05
C MET A 28 -6.23 22.44 -6.39
N ILE A 29 -6.77 23.41 -5.63
CA ILE A 29 -6.43 24.84 -5.77
C ILE A 29 -4.93 25.04 -5.52
N ILE A 30 -4.41 24.54 -4.39
CA ILE A 30 -2.97 24.63 -4.09
C ILE A 30 -2.14 24.01 -5.21
N PHE A 31 -2.56 22.85 -5.72
CA PHE A 31 -1.86 22.19 -6.82
C PHE A 31 -1.88 23.00 -8.13
N ALA A 32 -3.01 23.64 -8.46
CA ALA A 32 -3.15 24.47 -9.65
C ALA A 32 -2.26 25.74 -9.60
N PHE A 33 -1.99 26.26 -8.40
CA PHE A 33 -1.13 27.43 -8.19
C PHE A 33 0.35 27.08 -7.93
N LEU A 34 0.73 25.80 -7.89
CA LEU A 34 2.14 25.41 -7.78
C LEU A 34 2.90 25.88 -9.03
N PRO A 35 4.07 26.53 -8.88
CA PRO A 35 4.83 27.02 -10.02
C PRO A 35 5.30 25.86 -10.88
N ASN A 36 4.98 25.91 -12.17
CA ASN A 36 5.52 24.97 -13.15
C ASN A 36 7.03 25.19 -13.26
N LYS A 37 7.83 24.28 -12.70
CA LYS A 37 9.26 24.21 -13.04
C LYS A 37 9.34 23.98 -14.55
N GLN A 38 9.87 24.96 -15.28
CA GLN A 38 10.03 24.88 -16.73
C GLN A 38 10.91 23.67 -17.05
N VAL A 39 10.29 22.59 -17.55
CA VAL A 39 11.03 21.54 -18.26
C VAL A 39 11.60 22.25 -19.50
N SER A 40 12.92 22.26 -19.66
CA SER A 40 13.58 22.97 -20.76
C SER A 40 12.86 22.72 -22.09
N ILE A 41 12.52 23.77 -22.84
CA ILE A 41 11.68 23.73 -24.05
C ILE A 41 12.17 22.68 -25.08
N GLN A 42 13.47 22.39 -25.11
CA GLN A 42 14.10 21.32 -25.90
C GLN A 42 13.51 19.92 -25.62
N ASN A 43 13.28 19.61 -24.33
CA ASN A 43 12.71 18.33 -23.89
C ASN A 43 11.22 18.25 -24.21
N ILE A 44 10.48 19.36 -24.11
CA ILE A 44 9.05 19.42 -24.45
C ILE A 44 8.84 19.19 -25.95
N LYS A 45 9.65 19.81 -26.82
CA LYS A 45 9.56 19.62 -28.27
C LYS A 45 9.86 18.18 -28.68
N THR A 46 10.84 17.55 -28.04
CA THR A 46 11.15 16.12 -28.22
C THR A 46 10.00 15.22 -27.75
N ILE A 47 9.40 15.52 -26.58
CA ILE A 47 8.25 14.79 -26.03
C ILE A 47 7.01 14.94 -26.92
N LEU A 48 6.74 16.14 -27.44
CA LEU A 48 5.60 16.40 -28.35
C LEU A 48 5.77 15.72 -29.72
N LEU A 49 7.00 15.68 -30.27
CA LEU A 49 7.30 14.95 -31.50
C LEU A 49 7.15 13.43 -31.33
N LEU A 50 7.43 12.92 -30.12
CA LEU A 50 7.16 11.53 -29.74
C LEU A 50 5.67 11.32 -29.40
N SER A 51 4.94 12.33 -28.94
CA SER A 51 3.55 12.23 -28.48
C SER A 51 2.53 12.29 -29.63
N SER A 52 2.72 11.50 -30.69
CA SER A 52 1.55 11.00 -31.40
C SER A 52 0.81 10.05 -30.45
N ASN A 53 -0.51 10.21 -30.25
CA ASN A 53 -1.27 9.45 -29.24
C ASN A 53 -1.04 7.93 -29.35
N ASN A 54 -0.94 7.40 -30.56
CA ASN A 54 -0.66 5.99 -30.81
C ASN A 54 0.77 5.60 -30.42
N PHE A 55 1.73 6.51 -30.57
CA PHE A 55 3.14 6.26 -30.26
C PHE A 55 3.40 6.19 -28.76
N SER A 56 2.75 7.04 -27.95
CA SER A 56 2.90 7.01 -26.48
C SER A 56 2.35 5.72 -25.86
N LEU A 57 1.16 5.29 -26.29
CA LEU A 57 0.58 4.00 -25.88
C LEU A 57 1.44 2.83 -26.34
N HIS A 58 1.95 2.87 -27.58
CA HIS A 58 2.84 1.84 -28.10
C HIS A 58 4.13 1.72 -27.27
N ILE A 59 4.74 2.83 -26.87
CA ILE A 59 5.90 2.81 -25.97
C ILE A 59 5.52 2.17 -24.63
N MET A 60 4.41 2.56 -24.02
CA MET A 60 3.98 1.97 -22.74
C MET A 60 3.81 0.45 -22.86
N MET A 61 3.13 -0.02 -23.91
CA MET A 61 2.95 -1.46 -24.17
C MET A 61 4.29 -2.17 -24.35
N ARG A 62 5.24 -1.56 -25.08
CA ARG A 62 6.60 -2.11 -25.22
C ARG A 62 7.35 -2.16 -23.90
N VAL A 63 7.18 -1.18 -23.02
CA VAL A 63 7.81 -1.16 -21.69
C VAL A 63 7.20 -2.24 -20.80
N LEU A 64 5.89 -2.45 -20.81
CA LEU A 64 5.24 -3.51 -20.03
C LEU A 64 5.85 -4.88 -20.31
N VAL A 65 6.05 -5.22 -21.59
CA VAL A 65 6.63 -6.51 -22.00
C VAL A 65 8.16 -6.51 -22.10
N HIS A 66 8.83 -5.43 -21.66
CA HIS A 66 10.28 -5.34 -21.76
C HIS A 66 10.95 -6.34 -20.80
N ARG A 67 11.94 -7.10 -21.29
CA ARG A 67 12.61 -8.17 -20.52
C ARG A 67 13.05 -7.74 -19.11
N ARG A 68 13.61 -6.55 -18.97
CA ARG A 68 14.04 -6.01 -17.65
C ARG A 68 12.88 -5.77 -16.68
N ILE A 69 11.71 -5.38 -17.21
CA ILE A 69 10.49 -5.19 -16.42
C ILE A 69 9.92 -6.54 -16.02
N LEU A 70 9.84 -7.49 -16.97
CA LEU A 70 9.33 -8.83 -16.73
C LEU A 70 10.11 -9.58 -15.65
N ILE A 71 11.43 -9.38 -15.56
CA ILE A 71 12.27 -9.93 -14.49
C ILE A 71 11.86 -9.38 -13.11
N LEU A 72 11.40 -8.13 -13.04
CA LEU A 72 10.94 -7.47 -11.81
C LEU A 72 9.44 -7.60 -11.55
N THR A 73 8.68 -8.18 -12.49
CA THR A 73 7.24 -8.41 -12.33
C THR A 73 6.89 -9.15 -11.05
N PRO A 74 7.58 -10.23 -10.63
CA PRO A 74 7.28 -10.91 -9.36
C PRO A 74 7.31 -9.96 -8.15
N PHE A 75 8.30 -9.06 -8.10
CA PHE A 75 8.40 -8.04 -7.06
C PHE A 75 7.22 -7.06 -7.10
N TYR A 76 6.81 -6.58 -8.28
CA TYR A 76 5.67 -5.67 -8.39
C TYR A 76 4.33 -6.34 -8.06
N LEU A 77 4.15 -7.60 -8.45
CA LEU A 77 2.97 -8.40 -8.08
C LEU A 77 2.91 -8.59 -6.56
N TYR A 78 4.03 -8.97 -5.94
CA TYR A 78 4.15 -9.13 -4.49
C TYR A 78 3.71 -7.85 -3.75
N ILE A 79 4.20 -6.67 -4.15
CA ILE A 79 3.80 -5.41 -3.52
C ILE A 79 2.28 -5.18 -3.65
N GLY A 80 1.67 -5.53 -4.80
CA GLY A 80 0.23 -5.41 -4.99
C GLY A 80 -0.59 -6.36 -4.11
N LEU A 81 -0.13 -7.61 -3.95
CA LEU A 81 -0.72 -8.58 -3.03
C LEU A 81 -0.61 -8.10 -1.58
N PHE A 82 0.56 -7.61 -1.19
CA PHE A 82 0.77 -7.06 0.15
C PHE A 82 -0.08 -5.81 0.40
N PHE A 83 -0.19 -4.92 -0.59
CA PHE A 83 -1.01 -3.71 -0.50
C PHE A 83 -2.48 -4.06 -0.22
N SER A 84 -3.05 -4.94 -1.04
CA SER A 84 -4.44 -5.40 -0.87
C SER A 84 -4.67 -6.10 0.47
N PHE A 85 -3.67 -6.83 0.96
CA PHE A 85 -3.69 -7.48 2.27
C PHE A 85 -3.83 -6.50 3.44
N TRP A 86 -2.99 -5.47 3.52
CA TRP A 86 -3.05 -4.54 4.65
C TRP A 86 -4.16 -3.49 4.53
N ILE A 87 -4.51 -3.05 3.32
CA ILE A 87 -5.49 -1.97 3.11
C ILE A 87 -6.94 -2.44 3.29
N SER A 88 -7.23 -3.72 3.05
CA SER A 88 -8.60 -4.25 3.03
C SER A 88 -8.75 -5.49 3.90
N ILE A 89 -7.94 -6.53 3.65
CA ILE A 89 -8.12 -7.85 4.27
C ILE A 89 -7.92 -7.78 5.79
N VAL A 90 -6.82 -7.16 6.25
CA VAL A 90 -6.56 -6.99 7.68
C VAL A 90 -7.63 -6.11 8.36
N PRO A 91 -8.00 -4.93 7.82
CA PRO A 91 -9.11 -4.13 8.35
C PRO A 91 -10.43 -4.87 8.51
N THR A 92 -10.79 -5.75 7.56
CA THR A 92 -11.98 -6.62 7.69
C THR A 92 -11.91 -7.48 8.95
N THR A 93 -10.72 -8.02 9.27
CA THR A 93 -10.54 -8.84 10.47
C THR A 93 -10.74 -8.08 11.78
N LEU A 94 -10.53 -6.75 11.78
CA LEU A 94 -10.76 -5.91 12.95
C LEU A 94 -12.25 -5.79 13.28
N GLN A 95 -13.11 -5.86 12.26
CA GLN A 95 -14.57 -5.81 12.42
C GLN A 95 -15.18 -7.19 12.67
N PHE A 96 -14.59 -8.24 12.10
CA PHE A 96 -15.12 -9.61 12.21
C PHE A 96 -14.62 -10.37 13.43
N THR A 97 -13.57 -9.91 14.11
CA THR A 97 -13.13 -10.51 15.36
C THR A 97 -13.87 -9.86 16.53
N LYS A 98 -14.71 -10.61 17.27
CA LYS A 98 -15.56 -10.07 18.34
C LYS A 98 -14.79 -9.25 19.39
N ALA A 99 -13.62 -9.73 19.82
CA ALA A 99 -12.76 -9.04 20.78
C ALA A 99 -12.27 -7.66 20.28
N LEU A 100 -12.09 -7.50 18.97
CA LEU A 100 -11.65 -6.25 18.34
C LEU A 100 -12.83 -5.34 17.96
N ALA A 101 -13.96 -5.95 17.56
CA ALA A 101 -15.18 -5.25 17.15
C ALA A 101 -15.79 -4.40 18.28
N ALA A 102 -15.50 -4.73 19.55
CA ALA A 102 -15.85 -3.90 20.69
C ALA A 102 -15.23 -2.49 20.62
N HIS A 103 -14.11 -2.33 19.93
CA HIS A 103 -13.41 -1.06 19.75
C HIS A 103 -13.78 -0.40 18.42
N ARG A 104 -14.90 0.33 18.40
CA ARG A 104 -15.46 0.96 17.17
C ARG A 104 -14.45 1.81 16.37
N PHE A 105 -13.54 2.53 17.02
CA PHE A 105 -12.56 3.41 16.37
C PHE A 105 -11.23 2.71 16.04
N LEU A 106 -11.12 1.40 16.28
CA LEU A 106 -9.89 0.65 16.03
C LEU A 106 -9.39 0.75 14.58
N PRO A 107 -10.25 0.69 13.53
CA PRO A 107 -9.78 0.90 12.16
C PRO A 107 -9.14 2.28 11.93
N ALA A 108 -9.65 3.32 12.60
CA ALA A 108 -9.08 4.66 12.52
C ALA A 108 -7.72 4.74 13.22
N TYR A 109 -7.58 4.15 14.41
CA TYR A 109 -6.30 4.08 15.11
C TYR A 109 -5.27 3.21 14.37
N PHE A 110 -5.71 2.14 13.71
CA PHE A 110 -4.87 1.33 12.82
C PHE A 110 -4.32 2.18 11.66
N GLY A 111 -5.18 2.97 11.00
CA GLY A 111 -4.76 3.90 9.94
C GLY A 111 -3.81 5.00 10.42
N MET A 112 -4.03 5.53 11.64
CA MET A 112 -3.10 6.47 12.26
C MET A 112 -1.74 5.82 12.54
N SER A 113 -1.74 4.60 13.09
CA SER A 113 -0.51 3.85 13.37
C SER A 113 0.28 3.53 12.10
N PHE A 114 -0.42 3.14 11.03
CA PHE A 114 0.16 3.01 9.68
C PHE A 114 0.84 4.30 9.21
N SER A 115 0.18 5.45 9.40
CA SER A 115 0.71 6.75 8.98
C SER A 115 1.97 7.14 9.75
N VAL A 116 2.02 6.82 11.05
CA VAL A 116 3.20 7.02 11.91
C VAL A 116 4.35 6.14 11.44
N GLY A 117 4.11 4.84 11.19
CA GLY A 117 5.12 3.93 10.67
C GLY A 117 5.67 4.38 9.31
N SER A 118 4.78 4.72 8.38
CA SER A 118 5.16 5.20 7.03
C SER A 118 6.02 6.46 7.08
N THR A 119 5.66 7.42 7.92
CA THR A 119 6.44 8.65 8.14
C THR A 119 7.83 8.34 8.71
N ILE A 120 7.92 7.48 9.74
CA ILE A 120 9.19 7.12 10.38
C ILE A 120 10.12 6.41 9.40
N MET A 121 9.63 5.44 8.62
CA MET A 121 10.46 4.78 7.61
C MET A 121 10.94 5.75 6.54
N SER A 122 10.07 6.66 6.09
CA SER A 122 10.41 7.64 5.06
C SER A 122 11.49 8.61 5.56
N MET A 123 11.35 9.13 6.78
CA MET A 123 12.36 9.99 7.42
C MET A 123 13.69 9.27 7.64
N THR A 124 13.63 8.04 8.14
CA THR A 124 14.83 7.20 8.37
C THR A 124 15.53 6.92 7.05
N THR A 125 14.79 6.56 6.01
CA THR A 125 15.33 6.31 4.67
C THR A 125 15.97 7.56 4.10
N MET A 126 15.31 8.72 4.21
CA MET A 126 15.87 10.00 3.77
C MET A 126 17.20 10.28 4.49
N PHE A 127 17.23 10.20 5.82
CA PHE A 127 18.44 10.45 6.60
C PHE A 127 19.58 9.48 6.26
N VAL A 128 19.33 8.18 6.29
CA VAL A 128 20.36 7.15 6.09
C VAL A 128 20.83 7.11 4.63
N SER A 129 19.97 7.41 3.65
CA SER A 129 20.37 7.46 2.24
C SER A 129 21.46 8.49 1.94
N THR A 130 21.59 9.54 2.77
CA THR A 130 22.69 10.52 2.66
C THR A 130 24.04 9.97 3.13
N ARG A 131 24.03 8.91 3.97
CA ARG A 131 25.22 8.34 4.60
C ARG A 131 25.64 7.01 3.99
N VAL A 132 24.68 6.24 3.47
CA VAL A 132 24.90 4.89 2.94
C VAL A 132 24.54 4.87 1.46
N LYS A 133 25.53 4.59 0.61
CA LYS A 133 25.35 4.48 -0.83
C LYS A 133 24.34 3.37 -1.16
N ASN A 134 23.40 3.67 -2.04
CA ASN A 134 22.35 2.75 -2.50
C ASN A 134 21.44 2.21 -1.38
N PHE A 135 21.34 2.90 -0.23
CA PHE A 135 20.48 2.49 0.89
C PHE A 135 19.04 2.20 0.45
N SER A 136 18.45 3.11 -0.31
CA SER A 136 17.07 3.02 -0.81
C SER A 136 16.82 1.89 -1.82
N PHE A 137 17.84 1.08 -2.12
CA PHE A 137 17.72 -0.10 -3.00
C PHE A 137 17.93 -1.41 -2.23
N LYS A 138 19.15 -1.94 -2.14
CA LYS A 138 19.41 -3.27 -1.55
C LYS A 138 19.27 -3.31 -0.02
N PRO A 139 19.89 -2.39 0.75
CA PRO A 139 19.78 -2.42 2.22
C PRO A 139 18.34 -2.24 2.70
N LEU A 140 17.61 -1.28 2.11
CA LEU A 140 16.21 -1.04 2.46
C LEU A 140 15.32 -2.25 2.11
N ALA A 141 15.55 -2.92 0.97
CA ALA A 141 14.82 -4.14 0.62
C ALA A 141 15.06 -5.27 1.64
N CYS A 142 16.30 -5.43 2.13
CA CYS A 142 16.64 -6.43 3.15
C CYS A 142 15.96 -6.12 4.51
N ILE A 143 16.00 -4.85 4.95
CA ILE A 143 15.25 -4.43 6.15
C ILE A 143 13.77 -4.71 5.96
N ASN A 144 13.24 -4.40 4.78
CA ASN A 144 11.83 -4.59 4.49
C ASN A 144 11.41 -6.06 4.52
N PHE A 145 12.25 -6.97 4.02
CA PHE A 145 12.04 -8.41 4.12
C PHE A 145 11.84 -8.87 5.58
N LEU A 146 12.68 -8.38 6.50
CA LEU A 146 12.56 -8.69 7.93
C LEU A 146 11.27 -8.11 8.55
N VAL A 147 10.89 -6.91 8.14
CA VAL A 147 9.63 -6.29 8.57
C VAL A 147 8.43 -7.12 8.08
N HIS A 148 8.43 -7.56 6.81
CA HIS A 148 7.40 -8.43 6.27
C HIS A 148 7.31 -9.77 7.00
N ALA A 149 8.43 -10.44 7.26
CA ALA A 149 8.45 -11.68 8.03
C ALA A 149 7.87 -11.49 9.44
N THR A 150 8.18 -10.36 10.09
CA THR A 150 7.63 -10.00 11.40
C THR A 150 6.12 -9.78 11.34
N ILE A 151 5.63 -9.08 10.32
CA ILE A 151 4.19 -8.88 10.08
C ILE A 151 3.49 -10.22 9.94
N TYR A 152 4.02 -11.14 9.14
CA TYR A 152 3.41 -12.45 8.88
C TYR A 152 3.33 -13.30 10.15
N CYS A 153 4.40 -13.29 10.96
CA CYS A 153 4.39 -13.96 12.26
C CYS A 153 3.34 -13.36 13.20
N LEU A 154 3.25 -12.03 13.29
CA LEU A 154 2.25 -11.37 14.13
C LEU A 154 0.82 -11.63 13.65
N VAL A 155 0.56 -11.60 12.34
CA VAL A 155 -0.78 -11.85 11.80
C VAL A 155 -1.26 -13.25 12.15
N ILE A 156 -0.43 -14.29 11.94
CA ILE A 156 -0.79 -15.67 12.32
C ILE A 156 -1.03 -15.79 13.83
N SER A 157 -0.22 -15.08 14.63
CA SER A 157 -0.27 -15.14 16.09
C SER A 157 -1.51 -14.46 16.69
N VAL A 158 -1.93 -13.33 16.11
CA VAL A 158 -2.93 -12.41 16.68
C VAL A 158 -4.30 -12.56 16.04
N ILE A 159 -4.38 -12.82 14.72
CA ILE A 159 -5.65 -12.77 13.99
C ILE A 159 -6.26 -14.18 13.91
N PRO A 160 -7.52 -14.39 14.33
CA PRO A 160 -8.21 -15.67 14.19
C PRO A 160 -8.38 -16.07 12.72
N LYS A 161 -8.34 -17.38 12.45
CA LYS A 161 -8.24 -17.95 11.10
C LYS A 161 -9.33 -17.43 10.15
N TRP A 162 -10.59 -17.41 10.59
CA TRP A 162 -11.75 -17.10 9.75
C TRP A 162 -12.21 -15.63 9.80
N SER A 163 -11.44 -14.75 10.45
CA SER A 163 -11.79 -13.33 10.58
C SER A 163 -11.77 -12.54 9.28
N THR A 164 -11.31 -13.10 8.16
CA THR A 164 -11.41 -12.46 6.85
C THR A 164 -12.73 -12.70 6.14
N VAL A 165 -13.47 -13.76 6.53
CA VAL A 165 -14.66 -14.23 5.79
C VAL A 165 -15.94 -13.97 6.57
N ARG A 166 -15.92 -14.20 7.89
CA ARG A 166 -17.12 -14.10 8.73
C ARG A 166 -16.81 -13.56 10.12
N PRO A 167 -17.79 -12.89 10.75
CA PRO A 167 -17.74 -12.59 12.18
C PRO A 167 -17.54 -13.87 12.99
N ASN A 168 -16.60 -13.84 13.93
CA ASN A 168 -16.30 -14.98 14.80
C ASN A 168 -15.79 -14.52 16.18
N ASP A 169 -15.80 -15.47 17.11
CA ASP A 169 -15.28 -15.34 18.48
C ASP A 169 -14.23 -16.44 18.75
N GLU A 170 -13.54 -16.87 17.70
CA GLU A 170 -12.54 -17.93 17.78
C GLU A 170 -11.25 -17.39 18.42
N PRO A 171 -10.56 -18.19 19.26
CA PRO A 171 -9.27 -17.79 19.78
C PRO A 171 -8.24 -17.69 18.65
N SER A 172 -7.28 -16.78 18.81
CA SER A 172 -6.09 -16.72 17.98
C SER A 172 -5.08 -17.81 18.37
N LEU A 173 -4.04 -17.99 17.54
CA LEU A 173 -3.08 -19.08 17.71
C LEU A 173 -2.20 -18.93 18.96
N PHE A 174 -1.66 -17.73 19.19
CA PHE A 174 -0.69 -17.48 20.26
C PHE A 174 -1.04 -16.29 21.16
N ILE A 175 -1.55 -15.19 20.60
CA ILE A 175 -1.77 -13.93 21.33
C ILE A 175 -3.21 -13.51 21.16
N GLN A 176 -3.97 -13.44 22.26
CA GLN A 176 -5.38 -13.03 22.21
C GLN A 176 -5.55 -11.67 21.50
N PRO A 177 -6.53 -11.54 20.59
CA PRO A 177 -6.72 -10.30 19.83
C PRO A 177 -6.99 -9.13 20.79
N SER A 178 -6.13 -8.12 20.76
CA SER A 178 -6.24 -6.91 21.57
C SER A 178 -5.76 -5.69 20.79
N VAL A 179 -6.04 -4.49 21.30
CA VAL A 179 -5.74 -3.24 20.59
C VAL A 179 -4.23 -3.09 20.32
N LEU A 180 -3.37 -3.37 21.30
CA LEU A 180 -1.94 -3.08 21.20
C LEU A 180 -1.22 -3.85 20.07
N PRO A 181 -1.36 -5.18 19.92
CA PRO A 181 -0.78 -5.91 18.80
C PRO A 181 -1.31 -5.47 17.43
N ILE A 182 -2.58 -5.06 17.35
CA ILE A 182 -3.18 -4.54 16.11
C ILE A 182 -2.57 -3.18 15.73
N LEU A 183 -2.35 -2.29 16.70
CA LEU A 183 -1.66 -1.02 16.44
C LEU A 183 -0.20 -1.28 16.03
N LEU A 184 0.49 -2.20 16.69
CA LEU A 184 1.85 -2.60 16.27
C LEU A 184 1.85 -3.14 14.83
N LEU A 185 0.87 -3.96 14.44
CA LEU A 185 0.69 -4.40 13.06
C LEU A 185 0.50 -3.21 12.12
N GLY A 186 -0.39 -2.26 12.44
CA GLY A 186 -0.59 -1.04 11.64
C GLY A 186 0.71 -0.28 11.41
N PHE A 187 1.48 -0.05 12.48
CA PHE A 187 2.80 0.56 12.42
C PHE A 187 3.77 -0.18 11.49
N LEU A 188 3.89 -1.50 11.64
CA LEU A 188 4.78 -2.32 10.80
C LEU A 188 4.34 -2.33 9.33
N PHE A 189 3.03 -2.38 9.05
CA PHE A 189 2.50 -2.22 7.69
C PHE A 189 2.92 -0.88 7.08
N GLY A 190 2.85 0.20 7.87
CA GLY A 190 3.32 1.53 7.46
C GLY A 190 4.80 1.56 7.11
N LEU A 191 5.65 0.97 7.96
CA LEU A 191 7.09 0.83 7.68
C LEU A 191 7.32 0.10 6.35
N ALA A 192 6.64 -1.04 6.16
CA ALA A 192 6.83 -1.88 4.99
C ALA A 192 6.35 -1.24 3.68
N ASP A 193 5.20 -0.56 3.72
CA ASP A 193 4.63 0.13 2.55
C ASP A 193 5.54 1.28 2.10
N ALA A 194 6.03 2.09 3.04
CA ALA A 194 6.97 3.18 2.74
C ALA A 194 8.29 2.66 2.14
N ALA A 195 8.85 1.58 2.70
CA ALA A 195 10.04 0.94 2.16
C ALA A 195 9.81 0.41 0.73
N ASN A 196 8.72 -0.34 0.50
CA ASN A 196 8.33 -0.84 -0.83
C ASN A 196 8.17 0.29 -1.86
N ASN A 197 7.50 1.38 -1.48
CA ASN A 197 7.27 2.52 -2.36
C ASN A 197 8.58 3.24 -2.71
N THR A 198 9.48 3.39 -1.75
CA THR A 198 10.81 3.99 -1.96
C THR A 198 11.64 3.11 -2.89
N THR A 199 11.78 1.82 -2.58
CA THR A 199 12.55 0.87 -3.40
C THR A 199 11.99 0.78 -4.82
N ARG A 200 10.66 0.71 -4.99
CA ARG A 200 10.02 0.73 -6.32
C ARG A 200 10.37 2.00 -7.10
N THR A 201 10.35 3.16 -6.45
CA THR A 201 10.67 4.45 -7.11
C THR A 201 12.12 4.45 -7.60
N VAL A 202 13.06 4.00 -6.75
CA VAL A 202 14.48 3.92 -7.09
C VAL A 202 14.72 2.93 -8.24
N ILE A 203 14.19 1.71 -8.14
CA ILE A 203 14.29 0.69 -9.21
C ILE A 203 13.75 1.25 -10.52
N SER A 204 12.56 1.86 -10.50
CA SER A 204 11.92 2.38 -11.71
C SER A 204 12.70 3.52 -12.38
N SER A 205 13.49 4.28 -11.60
CA SER A 205 14.37 5.32 -12.13
C SER A 205 15.66 4.78 -12.76
N LEU A 206 16.13 3.60 -12.30
CA LEU A 206 17.43 3.01 -12.69
C LEU A 206 17.30 1.96 -13.80
N LEU A 207 16.15 1.28 -13.90
CA LEU A 207 15.97 0.10 -14.74
C LEU A 207 16.01 0.41 -16.25
N ILE A 208 15.27 1.43 -16.67
CA ILE A 208 15.24 1.95 -18.04
C ILE A 208 15.32 3.49 -17.97
N PRO A 209 16.52 4.06 -17.85
CA PRO A 209 16.70 5.49 -17.60
C PRO A 209 16.11 6.42 -18.68
N SER A 210 15.92 5.93 -19.91
CA SER A 210 15.26 6.66 -21.01
C SER A 210 13.74 6.72 -20.90
N HIS A 211 13.13 5.79 -20.14
CA HIS A 211 11.67 5.61 -20.04
C HIS A 211 11.24 5.49 -18.58
N ARG A 212 11.74 6.36 -17.70
CA ARG A 212 11.50 6.29 -16.23
C ARG A 212 10.01 6.38 -15.88
N GLN A 213 9.29 7.28 -16.53
CA GLN A 213 7.85 7.47 -16.31
C GLN A 213 7.05 6.23 -16.72
N GLN A 214 7.35 5.66 -17.89
CA GLN A 214 6.70 4.44 -18.38
C GLN A 214 7.08 3.23 -17.53
N THR A 215 8.33 3.16 -17.06
CA THR A 215 8.78 2.12 -16.13
C THR A 215 8.04 2.18 -14.80
N PHE A 216 7.87 3.40 -14.24
CA PHE A 216 7.07 3.58 -13.03
C PHE A 216 5.60 3.22 -13.28
N GLY A 217 5.04 3.62 -14.42
CA GLY A 217 3.70 3.21 -14.85
C GLY A 217 3.54 1.68 -14.94
N ALA A 218 4.49 0.98 -15.55
CA ALA A 218 4.52 -0.48 -15.62
C ALA A 218 4.53 -1.12 -14.22
N SER A 219 5.34 -0.59 -13.29
CA SER A 219 5.35 -1.09 -11.91
C SER A 219 3.98 -0.96 -11.21
N ARG A 220 3.26 0.15 -11.47
CA ARG A 220 1.91 0.39 -10.93
C ARG A 220 0.84 -0.46 -11.62
N PHE A 221 1.01 -0.76 -12.90
CA PHE A 221 0.13 -1.68 -13.63
C PHE A 221 0.15 -3.09 -13.02
N TYR A 222 1.34 -3.69 -12.84
CA TYR A 222 1.46 -5.01 -12.24
C TYR A 222 1.00 -5.03 -10.77
N HIS A 223 1.34 -3.99 -10.00
CA HIS A 223 0.83 -3.83 -8.64
C HIS A 223 -0.71 -3.84 -8.62
N ALA A 224 -1.36 -3.00 -9.44
CA ALA A 224 -2.80 -2.87 -9.46
C ALA A 224 -3.48 -4.16 -9.91
N LEU A 225 -2.91 -4.86 -10.90
CA LEU A 225 -3.39 -6.16 -11.35
C LEU A 225 -3.41 -7.18 -10.20
N ALA A 226 -2.30 -7.31 -9.47
CA ALA A 226 -2.21 -8.23 -8.33
C ALA A 226 -3.16 -7.86 -7.19
N ALA A 227 -3.26 -6.57 -6.86
CA ALA A 227 -4.18 -6.09 -5.82
C ALA A 227 -5.64 -6.40 -6.17
N SER A 228 -6.05 -6.17 -7.43
CA SER A 228 -7.39 -6.47 -7.92
C SER A 228 -7.71 -7.96 -7.84
N ILE A 229 -6.78 -8.84 -8.26
CA ILE A 229 -6.96 -10.29 -8.17
C ILE A 229 -7.23 -10.71 -6.71
N LEU A 230 -6.44 -10.18 -5.76
CA LEU A 230 -6.60 -10.54 -4.36
C LEU A 230 -7.88 -9.98 -3.76
N PHE A 231 -8.33 -8.79 -4.17
CA PHE A 231 -9.64 -8.27 -3.75
C PHE A 231 -10.81 -9.14 -4.21
N PHE A 232 -10.75 -9.69 -5.43
CA PHE A 232 -11.77 -10.64 -5.90
C PHE A 232 -11.70 -11.98 -5.17
N ALA A 233 -10.51 -12.47 -4.84
CA ALA A 233 -10.33 -13.68 -4.06
C ALA A 233 -10.65 -13.49 -2.56
N SER A 234 -10.75 -12.23 -2.10
CA SER A 234 -10.90 -11.82 -0.70
C SER A 234 -11.85 -12.69 0.13
N PRO A 235 -13.11 -12.91 -0.32
CA PRO A 235 -14.13 -13.58 0.49
C PRO A 235 -13.93 -15.09 0.65
N SER A 236 -13.07 -15.71 -0.16
CA SER A 236 -12.93 -17.18 -0.21
C SER A 236 -11.75 -17.73 0.58
N LEU A 237 -10.84 -16.86 1.03
CA LEU A 237 -9.59 -17.28 1.66
C LEU A 237 -9.54 -16.88 3.14
N ASN A 238 -8.98 -17.76 3.96
CA ASN A 238 -8.72 -17.50 5.37
C ASN A 238 -7.37 -16.78 5.55
N VAL A 239 -7.15 -16.19 6.74
CA VAL A 239 -5.95 -15.41 7.08
C VAL A 239 -4.65 -16.20 6.82
N TYR A 240 -4.63 -17.48 7.18
CA TYR A 240 -3.42 -18.30 7.07
C TYR A 240 -3.08 -18.57 5.61
N THR A 241 -4.07 -18.73 4.73
CA THR A 241 -3.83 -18.86 3.29
C THR A 241 -3.22 -17.59 2.71
N TYR A 242 -3.67 -16.38 3.12
CA TYR A 242 -3.03 -15.13 2.70
C TYR A 242 -1.57 -15.05 3.12
N VAL A 243 -1.30 -15.34 4.40
CA VAL A 243 0.07 -15.29 4.91
C VAL A 243 0.96 -16.33 4.25
N ALA A 244 0.45 -17.54 3.99
CA ALA A 244 1.19 -18.58 3.27
C ALA A 244 1.55 -18.13 1.84
N VAL A 245 0.58 -17.62 1.08
CA VAL A 245 0.83 -17.11 -0.28
C VAL A 245 1.84 -15.96 -0.26
N LEU A 246 1.65 -14.98 0.64
CA LEU A 246 2.54 -13.83 0.75
C LEU A 246 3.96 -14.22 1.20
N SER A 247 4.10 -15.22 2.08
CA SER A 247 5.40 -15.70 2.56
C SER A 247 6.15 -16.49 1.48
N VAL A 248 5.43 -17.29 0.67
CA VAL A 248 6.04 -18.04 -0.45
C VAL A 248 6.48 -17.10 -1.58
N VAL A 249 5.71 -16.04 -1.82
CA VAL A 249 5.98 -15.04 -2.87
C VAL A 249 6.86 -13.89 -2.35
N LEU A 250 7.33 -13.96 -1.10
CA LEU A 250 8.25 -12.98 -0.54
C LEU A 250 9.60 -13.09 -1.28
N VAL A 251 9.85 -12.14 -2.18
CA VAL A 251 11.07 -12.03 -3.01
C VAL A 251 11.94 -10.85 -2.57
#